data_AF-A3TTP4-F1
#
_entry.id   AF-A3TTP4-F1
#
_cell.length_a   1.000
_cell.length_b   1.000
_cell.length_c   1.000
_cell.angle_alpha   90.00
_cell.angle_beta   90.00
_cell.angle_gamma   90.00
#
_symmetry.space_group_name_H-M   'P 1'
#
loop_
_entity.id
_entity.type
_entity.pdbx_description
1 polymer ?
#
loop_
_entity_poly.entity_id
_entity_poly.type
_entity_poly.pdbx_seq_one_letter_code
_entity_poly.pdbx_strand_id
1 'polypeptide(L)' 'MANVTTHIADTGFRSSLSSMFGAIGRSMTAYMERRSRTDQVQALMAKSDAELARLGITRDGIPAYVFRDLFYV' A
#
# COMPACT_ATOMS: atom_id res chain seq x y z
N MET A 1 -7.56 2.02 -57.81
CA MET A 1 -7.95 2.32 -56.41
C MET A 1 -6.88 1.74 -55.51
N ALA A 2 -6.11 2.57 -54.81
CA ALA A 2 -5.09 2.11 -53.86
C ALA A 2 -5.73 1.98 -52.47
N ASN A 3 -5.68 0.79 -51.87
CA ASN A 3 -6.09 0.55 -50.49
C ASN A 3 -4.91 0.84 -49.57
N VAL A 4 -4.98 1.94 -48.82
CA VAL A 4 -3.99 2.22 -47.78
C VAL A 4 -4.33 1.34 -46.57
N THR A 5 -3.57 0.25 -46.38
CA THR A 5 -3.63 -0.57 -45.18
C THR A 5 -2.80 0.09 -44.08
N THR A 6 -3.46 0.82 -43.18
CA THR A 6 -2.82 1.40 -41.99
C THR A 6 -2.56 0.30 -40.96
N HIS A 7 -1.30 -0.15 -40.83
CA HIS A 7 -0.86 -0.95 -39.70
C HIS A 7 -0.76 -0.05 -38.45
N ILE A 8 -1.84 0.06 -37.69
CA ILE A 8 -1.78 0.66 -36.35
C ILE A 8 -1.05 -0.33 -35.46
N ALA A 9 0.17 0.01 -35.04
CA ALA A 9 0.92 -0.76 -34.06
C ALA A 9 0.22 -0.68 -32.69
N ASP A 10 -0.84 -1.47 -32.54
CA ASP A 10 -1.73 -1.49 -31.37
C ASP A 10 -1.03 -2.03 -30.10
N THR A 11 0.18 -2.58 -30.25
CA THR A 11 0.99 -3.19 -29.18
C THR A 11 1.74 -2.17 -28.33
N GLY A 12 2.21 -1.05 -28.88
CA GLY A 12 3.03 -0.08 -28.14
C GLY A 12 2.22 0.75 -27.14
N PHE A 13 1.13 1.37 -27.60
CA PHE A 13 0.30 2.25 -26.80
C PHE A 13 -0.47 1.51 -25.69
N ARG A 14 -1.03 0.33 -26.01
CA ARG A 14 -1.71 -0.53 -25.01
C ARG A 14 -0.74 -1.09 -23.96
N SER A 15 0.48 -1.42 -24.34
CA SER A 15 1.52 -1.90 -23.41
C SER A 15 2.01 -0.77 -22.48
N SER A 16 2.23 0.44 -23.00
CA SER A 16 2.59 1.58 -22.15
C SER A 16 1.47 1.94 -21.18
N LEU A 17 0.22 1.98 -21.65
CA LEU A 17 -0.93 2.31 -20.80
C LEU A 17 -1.15 1.28 -19.68
N SER A 18 -1.07 -0.02 -19.99
CA SER A 18 -1.17 -1.09 -18.99
C SER A 18 -0.02 -1.06 -17.97
N SER A 19 1.20 -0.74 -18.40
CA SER A 19 2.34 -0.57 -17.47
C SER A 19 2.17 0.61 -16.51
N MET A 20 1.60 1.73 -16.98
CA MET A 20 1.30 2.90 -16.15
C MET A 20 0.23 2.59 -15.10
N PHE A 21 -0.87 1.95 -15.49
CA PHE A 21 -1.90 1.53 -14.53
C PHE A 21 -1.39 0.49 -13.54
N GLY A 22 -0.53 -0.43 -13.97
CA GLY A 22 0.12 -1.40 -13.08
C GLY A 22 1.09 -0.76 -12.08
N ALA A 23 1.72 0.37 -12.43
CA ALA A 23 2.55 1.16 -11.51
C ALA A 23 1.70 1.97 -10.51
N ILE A 24 0.59 2.56 -10.97
CA ILE A 24 -0.36 3.30 -10.12
C ILE A 24 -1.07 2.36 -9.13
N GLY A 25 -1.49 1.17 -9.58
CA GLY A 25 -2.10 0.17 -8.70
C GLY A 25 -1.17 -0.25 -7.56
N ARG A 26 0.11 -0.52 -7.87
CA ARG A 26 1.12 -0.87 -6.87
C ARG A 26 1.38 0.27 -5.88
N SER A 27 1.42 1.53 -6.34
CA SER A 27 1.60 2.67 -5.45
C SER A 27 0.38 2.93 -4.56
N MET A 28 -0.84 2.71 -5.09
CA MET A 28 -2.08 2.78 -4.31
C MET A 28 -2.14 1.72 -3.22
N THR A 29 -1.79 0.46 -3.52
CA THR A 29 -1.73 -0.61 -2.51
C THR A 29 -0.72 -0.27 -1.41
N ALA A 30 0.49 0.15 -1.77
CA ALA A 30 1.50 0.56 -0.80
C ALA A 30 1.06 1.78 0.04
N TYR A 31 0.33 2.72 -0.56
CA TYR A 31 -0.24 3.87 0.15
C TYR A 31 -1.36 3.45 1.11
N MET A 32 -2.25 2.55 0.69
CA MET A 32 -3.31 2.00 1.55
C MET A 32 -2.73 1.22 2.73
N GLU A 33 -1.71 0.39 2.51
CA GLU A 33 -1.01 -0.33 3.57
C GLU A 33 -0.35 0.64 4.57
N ARG A 34 0.32 1.69 4.07
CA ARG A 34 0.88 2.74 4.94
C ARG A 34 -0.20 3.44 5.76
N ARG A 35 -1.33 3.80 5.14
CA ARG A 35 -2.45 4.46 5.82
C ARG A 35 -3.08 3.57 6.89
N SER A 36 -3.27 2.28 6.59
CA SER A 36 -3.80 1.31 7.54
C SER A 36 -2.93 1.18 8.80
N ARG A 37 -1.60 1.19 8.66
CA ARG A 37 -0.69 1.15 9.82
C ARG A 37 -0.75 2.44 10.64
N THR A 38 -0.83 3.60 10.00
CA THR A 38 -1.01 4.87 10.71
C THR A 38 -2.31 4.87 11.50
N ASP A 39 -3.40 4.39 10.91
CA ASP A 39 -4.68 4.26 11.60
C ASP A 39 -4.59 3.31 12.80
N GLN A 40 -3.82 2.22 12.67
CA GLN A 40 -3.58 1.27 13.76
C GLN A 40 -2.74 1.88 14.90
N VAL A 41 -1.72 2.67 14.60
CA VAL A 41 -0.95 3.42 15.61
C VAL A 41 -1.87 4.39 16.34
N GLN A 42 -2.70 5.16 15.61
CA GLN A 42 -3.64 6.10 16.21
C GLN A 42 -4.67 5.40 17.10
N ALA A 43 -5.21 4.27 16.65
CA ALA A 43 -6.14 3.47 17.44
C ALA A 43 -5.51 2.93 18.74
N LEU A 44 -4.22 2.57 18.72
CA LEU A 44 -3.48 2.15 19.91
C LEU A 44 -3.11 3.34 20.82
N MET A 45 -2.75 4.49 20.25
CA MET A 45 -2.47 5.70 21.02
C MET A 45 -3.72 6.29 21.68
N ALA A 46 -4.89 6.08 21.10
CA ALA A 46 -6.18 6.48 21.68
C ALA A 46 -6.60 5.62 22.89
N LYS A 47 -5.97 4.45 23.09
CA LYS A 47 -6.24 3.60 24.26
C LYS A 47 -5.59 4.16 25.53
N SER A 48 -6.20 3.86 26.67
CA SER A 48 -5.59 4.13 27.98
C SER A 48 -4.44 3.16 28.27
N ASP A 49 -3.53 3.53 29.17
CA ASP A 49 -2.39 2.69 29.53
C ASP A 49 -2.82 1.37 30.18
N ALA A 50 -3.96 1.34 30.89
CA ALA A 50 -4.54 0.12 31.43
C ALA A 50 -5.02 -0.84 30.32
N GLU A 51 -5.58 -0.30 29.23
CA GLU A 51 -5.99 -1.10 28.08
C GLU A 51 -4.79 -1.60 27.27
N LEU A 52 -3.76 -0.75 27.11
CA LEU A 52 -2.48 -1.15 26.51
C LEU A 52 -1.81 -2.27 27.32
N ALA A 53 -1.82 -2.16 28.66
CA ALA A 53 -1.30 -3.20 29.55
C ALA A 53 -2.06 -4.53 29.43
N ARG A 54 -3.39 -4.50 29.24
CA ARG A 54 -4.19 -5.72 28.97
C ARG A 54 -3.79 -6.40 27.65
N LEU A 55 -3.32 -5.63 26.67
CA LEU A 55 -2.78 -6.14 25.42
C LEU A 55 -1.31 -6.55 25.52
N GLY A 56 -0.64 -6.31 26.65
CA GLY A 56 0.78 -6.55 26.84
C GLY A 56 1.68 -5.56 26.08
N ILE A 57 1.17 -4.39 25.74
CA ILE A 57 1.87 -3.37 24.94
C ILE A 57 2.13 -2.15 25.83
N THR A 58 3.33 -1.58 25.76
CA THR A 58 3.65 -0.28 26.36
C THR A 58 3.46 0.83 25.33
N ARG A 59 3.25 2.08 25.77
CA ARG A 59 3.11 3.24 24.87
C ARG A 59 4.28 3.34 23.86
N ASP A 60 5.49 3.13 24.35
CA ASP A 60 6.72 3.15 23.55
C ASP A 60 6.89 1.91 22.67
N GLY A 61 6.20 0.81 23.01
CA GLY A 61 6.19 -0.43 22.25
C GLY A 61 5.17 -0.46 21.09
N ILE A 62 4.30 0.55 20.98
CA ILE A 62 3.30 0.63 19.91
C ILE A 62 3.93 0.52 18.52
N PRO A 63 5.01 1.26 18.16
CA PRO A 63 5.66 1.11 16.87
C PRO A 63 6.19 -0.30 16.64
N ALA A 64 6.86 -0.89 17.64
CA ALA A 64 7.38 -2.25 17.53
C ALA A 64 6.26 -3.28 17.30
N TYR A 65 5.11 -3.10 17.94
CA TYR A 65 3.94 -3.97 17.77
C TYR A 65 3.30 -3.85 16.39
N VAL A 66 3.11 -2.62 15.88
CA VAL A 66 2.43 -2.34 14.61
C VAL A 66 3.28 -2.71 13.40
N PHE A 67 4.60 -2.53 13.48
CA PHE A 67 5.50 -2.80 12.36
C PHE A 67 6.24 -4.14 12.47
N ARG A 68 5.88 -5.00 13.44
CA ARG A 68 6.58 -6.29 13.64
C ARG A 68 6.62 -7.14 12.37
N ASP A 69 5.59 -7.04 11.54
CA ASP A 69 5.44 -7.80 10.31
C ASP A 69 6.42 -7.36 9.21
N LEU A 70 7.01 -6.17 9.32
CA LEU A 70 8.06 -5.70 8.41
C LEU A 70 9.46 -6.11 8.84
N PHE A 71 9.68 -6.31 10.15
CA PHE A 71 11.00 -6.54 10.72
C PHE A 71 11.31 -8.02 11.00
N TYR A 72 10.28 -8.88 11.03
CA TYR A 72 10.49 -10.33 11.09
C TYR A 72 10.61 -10.90 9.67
N VAL A 73 11.85 -11.29 9.29
CA VAL A 73 12.17 -12.10 8.10
C VAL A 73 12.10 -13.58 8.45
#